data_AF-A0A016TJQ3-F1
#
_entry.id   AF-A0A016TJQ3-F1
#
_cell.length_a   1.000
_cell.length_b   1.000
_cell.length_c   1.000
_cell.angle_alpha   90.00
_cell.angle_beta   90.00
_cell.angle_gamma   90.00
#
_symmetry.space_group_name_H-M   'P 1'
#
loop_
_entity.id
_entity.type
_entity.pdbx_description
1 polymer ?
#
loop_
_entity_poly.entity_id
_entity_poly.type
_entity_poly.pdbx_seq_one_letter_code
_entity_poly.pdbx_strand_id
1 'polypeptide(L)'
;MEWFFESAANAENVKYYECGADSLRHGMVSYTAGIAFIVYGSVVEIMYAIVIMVMMKREYRVLSCYKIMMVLGIYDMASIGVDALLSGYFMLVGASYCTYPSLIYVTGALALGLWCGSCMTCLILVVNRLLDVCNQRLMEMLFGNNRTYAVLMIPHLYSLYICFFTPPVLFNSEYFTWLFDPLTKLHPTAVDTIHEVPRRDLKIVLGDFNAQLGGDRHGIERTFGPSASSGHISDNGNTYFQHRRIHKKTWNSPDGVASNEIDHIRISRNHDARAYRGADVGSDHYLVRATLKLKLKHLRSSSIVRPFTVEKLMDPIVSSRFTLELRSRFEVFGNTSDIEKDWVGVKTTVRDCAD
;
A
#
# COMPACT_ATOMS: atom_id res chain seq x y z
N MET A 1 -4.30 5.03 -14.30
CA MET A 1 -4.59 5.23 -15.74
C MET A 1 -3.45 4.73 -16.62
N GLU A 2 -2.20 4.72 -16.14
CA GLU A 2 -1.05 4.14 -16.85
C GLU A 2 -1.34 2.73 -17.37
N TRP A 3 -1.80 1.80 -16.52
CA TRP A 3 -2.12 0.44 -16.95
C TRP A 3 -3.20 0.36 -18.05
N PHE A 4 -4.20 1.25 -18.04
CA PHE A 4 -5.29 1.21 -19.03
C PHE A 4 -4.79 1.64 -20.42
N PHE A 5 -3.91 2.64 -20.48
CA PHE A 5 -3.31 3.14 -21.72
C PHE A 5 -2.11 2.33 -22.19
N GLU A 6 -1.25 1.87 -21.28
CA GLU A 6 -0.06 1.07 -21.60
C GLU A 6 -0.42 -0.37 -21.97
N SER A 7 -1.43 -0.96 -21.32
CA SER A 7 -1.83 -2.36 -21.54
C SER A 7 -3.02 -2.50 -22.49
N ALA A 8 -3.48 -1.41 -23.13
CA ALA A 8 -4.62 -1.38 -24.05
C ALA A 8 -5.91 -2.01 -23.48
N ALA A 9 -6.18 -1.78 -22.20
CA ALA A 9 -7.25 -2.42 -21.43
C ALA A 9 -7.20 -3.97 -21.35
N ASN A 10 -6.09 -4.60 -21.74
CA ASN A 10 -5.82 -6.00 -21.48
C ASN A 10 -4.97 -6.15 -20.22
N ALA A 11 -5.54 -6.71 -19.15
CA ALA A 11 -4.81 -6.88 -17.90
C ALA A 11 -3.65 -7.89 -18.03
N GLU A 12 -3.60 -8.74 -19.06
CA GLU A 12 -2.47 -9.65 -19.32
C GLU A 12 -1.15 -8.91 -19.63
N ASN A 13 -1.24 -7.69 -20.15
CA ASN A 13 -0.09 -6.88 -20.53
C ASN A 13 0.37 -5.94 -19.39
N VAL A 14 -0.12 -6.13 -18.17
CA VAL A 14 0.29 -5.32 -17.03
C VAL A 14 1.61 -5.85 -16.50
N LYS A 15 2.63 -4.99 -16.57
CA LYS A 15 3.98 -5.27 -16.07
C LYS A 15 3.92 -5.71 -14.61
N TYR A 16 4.72 -6.71 -14.23
CA TYR A 16 4.77 -7.36 -12.90
C TYR A 16 3.66 -8.38 -12.57
N TYR A 17 2.68 -8.60 -13.44
CA TYR A 17 1.64 -9.63 -13.26
C TYR A 17 1.73 -10.76 -14.30
N GLU A 18 2.94 -11.11 -14.73
CA GLU A 18 3.14 -12.12 -15.77
C GLU A 18 2.74 -13.53 -15.27
N CYS A 19 1.85 -14.18 -16.02
CA CYS A 19 1.42 -15.55 -15.74
C CYS A 19 2.38 -16.55 -16.41
N GLY A 20 3.15 -17.28 -15.60
CA GLY A 20 3.98 -18.39 -16.06
C GLY A 20 3.19 -19.65 -16.44
N ALA A 21 3.87 -20.63 -17.07
CA ALA A 21 3.24 -21.88 -17.54
C ALA A 21 2.60 -22.72 -16.40
N ASP A 22 3.13 -22.62 -15.17
CA ASP A 22 2.57 -23.30 -13.99
C ASP A 22 1.42 -22.54 -13.30
N SER A 23 1.30 -21.21 -13.53
CA SER A 23 0.24 -20.37 -12.95
C SER A 23 -1.05 -20.34 -13.77
N LEU A 24 -1.08 -21.04 -14.91
CA LEU A 24 -2.29 -21.34 -15.70
C LEU A 24 -3.17 -22.44 -15.08
N ARG A 25 -2.74 -23.06 -13.98
CA ARG A 25 -3.60 -23.97 -13.23
C ARG A 25 -4.79 -23.17 -12.67
N HIS A 26 -5.99 -23.64 -13.01
CA HIS A 26 -7.22 -23.14 -12.38
C HIS A 26 -7.06 -23.25 -10.86
N GLY A 27 -7.48 -22.22 -10.14
CA GLY A 27 -7.40 -22.24 -8.68
C GLY A 27 -8.36 -23.27 -8.09
N MET A 28 -8.39 -23.36 -6.75
CA MET A 28 -9.18 -24.40 -6.09
C MET A 28 -10.68 -24.10 -6.20
N VAL A 29 -11.43 -25.06 -6.76
CA VAL A 29 -12.89 -25.01 -6.78
C VAL A 29 -13.43 -25.40 -5.41
N SER A 30 -14.28 -24.57 -4.83
CA SER A 30 -14.97 -24.85 -3.57
C SER A 30 -16.44 -24.50 -3.66
N TYR A 31 -17.28 -25.51 -3.91
CA TYR A 31 -18.73 -25.35 -3.96
C TYR A 31 -19.31 -24.92 -2.62
N THR A 32 -18.82 -25.48 -1.52
CA THR A 32 -19.31 -25.17 -0.17
C THR A 32 -19.05 -23.72 0.19
N ALA A 33 -17.81 -23.23 0.01
CA ALA A 33 -17.47 -21.85 0.31
C ALA A 33 -18.20 -20.87 -0.63
N GLY A 34 -18.20 -21.15 -1.94
CA GLY A 34 -18.86 -20.29 -2.92
C GLY A 34 -20.36 -20.13 -2.68
N ILE A 35 -21.08 -21.25 -2.43
CA ILE A 35 -22.51 -21.20 -2.12
C ILE A 35 -22.76 -20.46 -0.79
N ALA A 36 -21.93 -20.70 0.23
CA ALA A 36 -22.08 -20.02 1.52
C ALA A 36 -21.92 -18.50 1.38
N PHE A 37 -20.92 -18.04 0.61
CA PHE A 37 -20.70 -16.61 0.33
C PHE A 37 -21.86 -15.98 -0.44
N ILE A 38 -22.37 -16.66 -1.47
CA ILE A 38 -23.50 -16.15 -2.28
C ILE A 38 -24.77 -16.06 -1.43
N VAL A 39 -25.07 -17.09 -0.62
CA VAL A 39 -26.25 -17.09 0.26
C VAL A 39 -26.14 -15.99 1.30
N TYR A 40 -24.98 -15.88 1.98
CA TYR A 40 -24.72 -14.83 2.95
C TYR A 40 -24.85 -13.44 2.32
N GLY A 41 -24.16 -13.21 1.20
CA GLY A 41 -24.19 -11.94 0.47
C GLY A 41 -25.61 -11.56 0.04
N SER A 42 -26.39 -12.51 -0.49
CA SER A 42 -27.77 -12.25 -0.93
C SER A 42 -28.68 -11.82 0.23
N VAL A 43 -28.54 -12.45 1.40
CA VAL A 43 -29.31 -12.09 2.60
C VAL A 43 -28.93 -10.69 3.10
N VAL A 44 -27.63 -10.40 3.20
CA VAL A 44 -27.14 -9.09 3.67
C VAL A 44 -27.50 -7.98 2.69
N GLU A 45 -27.42 -8.23 1.39
CA GLU A 45 -27.78 -7.27 0.34
C GLU A 45 -29.25 -6.86 0.42
N ILE A 46 -30.15 -7.83 0.62
CA ILE A 46 -31.59 -7.57 0.82
C ILE A 46 -31.80 -6.72 2.08
N MET A 47 -31.10 -7.03 3.17
CA MET A 47 -31.19 -6.26 4.41
C MET A 47 -30.76 -4.81 4.20
N TYR A 48 -29.63 -4.57 3.53
CA TYR A 48 -29.16 -3.23 3.20
C TYR A 48 -30.15 -2.47 2.31
N ALA A 49 -30.71 -3.13 1.29
CA ALA A 49 -31.71 -2.52 0.42
C ALA A 49 -32.96 -2.05 1.19
N ILE A 50 -33.44 -2.84 2.15
CA ILE A 50 -34.56 -2.46 3.02
C ILE A 50 -34.20 -1.23 3.87
N VAL A 51 -33.00 -1.21 4.47
CA VAL A 51 -32.55 -0.08 5.31
C VAL A 51 -32.44 1.20 4.48
N ILE A 52 -31.85 1.15 3.29
CA ILE A 52 -31.78 2.31 2.39
C ILE A 52 -33.18 2.79 1.98
N MET A 53 -34.09 1.87 1.64
CA MET A 53 -35.47 2.22 1.29
C MET A 53 -36.17 2.99 2.41
N VAL A 54 -35.96 2.60 3.68
CA VAL A 54 -36.49 3.33 4.84
C VAL A 54 -35.85 4.71 4.98
N MET A 55 -34.52 4.81 4.82
CA MET A 55 -33.80 6.08 4.91
C MET A 55 -34.14 7.08 3.78
N MET A 56 -34.64 6.60 2.64
CA MET A 56 -35.07 7.44 1.52
C MET A 56 -36.36 8.24 1.77
N LYS A 57 -37.09 7.97 2.85
CA LYS A 57 -38.27 8.77 3.23
C LYS A 57 -37.88 10.23 3.44
N ARG A 58 -38.76 11.14 3.02
CA ARG A 58 -38.49 12.60 3.05
C ARG A 58 -38.14 13.12 4.45
N GLU A 59 -38.72 12.53 5.50
CA GLU A 59 -38.48 12.90 6.89
C GLU A 59 -37.00 12.75 7.31
N TYR A 60 -36.34 11.65 6.89
CA TYR A 60 -34.94 11.38 7.25
C TYR A 60 -33.96 12.10 6.33
N ARG A 61 -34.31 12.29 5.05
CA ARG A 61 -33.45 12.96 4.05
C ARG A 61 -33.16 14.43 4.32
N VAL A 62 -33.86 15.07 5.25
CA VAL A 62 -33.54 16.45 5.67
C VAL A 62 -32.28 16.47 6.53
N LEU A 63 -32.07 15.44 7.35
CA LEU A 63 -30.96 15.34 8.29
C LEU A 63 -29.64 15.02 7.58
N SER A 64 -28.58 15.75 7.91
CA SER A 64 -27.25 15.63 7.28
C SER A 64 -26.63 14.24 7.49
N CYS A 65 -26.75 13.67 8.69
CA CYS A 65 -26.24 12.34 8.98
C CYS A 65 -26.90 11.24 8.13
N TYR A 66 -28.22 11.29 7.92
CA TYR A 66 -28.90 10.28 7.10
C TYR A 66 -28.45 10.34 5.64
N LYS A 67 -28.10 11.52 5.13
CA LYS A 67 -27.49 11.66 3.79
C LYS A 67 -26.15 10.93 3.69
N ILE A 68 -25.31 11.07 4.72
CA ILE A 68 -24.01 10.38 4.79
C ILE A 68 -24.22 8.87 4.92
N MET A 69 -25.13 8.43 5.80
CA MET A 69 -25.43 7.01 6.00
C MET A 69 -26.03 6.34 4.76
N MET A 70 -26.83 7.05 3.97
CA MET A 70 -27.32 6.53 2.68
C MET A 70 -26.17 6.30 1.69
N VAL A 71 -25.22 7.25 1.58
CA VAL A 71 -24.05 7.08 0.71
C VAL A 71 -23.16 5.93 1.22
N LEU A 72 -22.95 5.82 2.53
CA LEU A 72 -22.22 4.70 3.12
C LEU A 72 -22.90 3.37 2.79
N GLY A 73 -24.22 3.29 2.93
CA GLY A 73 -24.98 2.09 2.56
C GLY A 73 -24.85 1.71 1.08
N ILE A 74 -24.74 2.69 0.18
CA ILE A 74 -24.48 2.42 -1.25
C ILE A 74 -23.09 1.82 -1.46
N TYR A 75 -22.06 2.33 -0.76
CA TYR A 75 -20.72 1.73 -0.78
C TYR A 75 -20.72 0.30 -0.25
N ASP A 76 -21.41 0.07 0.87
CA ASP A 76 -21.48 -1.26 1.48
C ASP A 76 -22.20 -2.27 0.56
N MET A 77 -23.33 -1.90 -0.06
CA MET A 77 -24.01 -2.73 -1.05
C MET A 77 -23.13 -3.05 -2.26
N ALA A 78 -22.45 -2.04 -2.81
CA ALA A 78 -21.51 -2.26 -3.91
C ALA A 78 -20.35 -3.19 -3.50
N SER A 79 -19.85 -3.06 -2.26
CA SER A 79 -18.78 -3.90 -1.71
C SER A 79 -19.27 -5.34 -1.52
N ILE A 80 -20.47 -5.56 -0.98
CA ILE A 80 -21.09 -6.90 -0.86
C ILE A 80 -21.24 -7.56 -2.23
N GLY A 81 -21.63 -6.79 -3.25
CA GLY A 81 -21.69 -7.27 -4.63
C GLY A 81 -20.36 -7.87 -5.12
N VAL A 82 -19.23 -7.23 -4.79
CA VAL A 82 -17.91 -7.70 -5.20
C VAL A 82 -17.38 -8.79 -4.26
N ASP A 83 -17.38 -8.54 -2.95
CA ASP A 83 -16.69 -9.36 -1.95
C ASP A 83 -17.46 -10.62 -1.54
N ALA A 84 -18.79 -10.64 -1.71
CA ALA A 84 -19.61 -11.80 -1.38
C ALA A 84 -20.16 -12.49 -2.64
N LEU A 85 -20.91 -11.77 -3.48
CA LEU A 85 -21.58 -12.39 -4.63
C LEU A 85 -20.59 -12.78 -5.72
N LEU A 86 -19.75 -11.83 -6.15
CA LEU A 86 -18.78 -12.08 -7.21
C LEU A 86 -17.61 -12.97 -6.73
N SER A 87 -17.07 -12.73 -5.54
CA SER A 87 -16.08 -13.63 -4.95
C SER A 87 -16.64 -15.05 -4.75
N GLY A 88 -17.89 -15.19 -4.30
CA GLY A 88 -18.55 -16.48 -4.20
C GLY A 88 -18.62 -17.19 -5.56
N TYR A 89 -18.99 -16.47 -6.63
CA TYR A 89 -18.94 -17.01 -8.00
C TYR A 89 -17.52 -17.42 -8.43
N PHE A 90 -16.50 -16.61 -8.12
CA PHE A 90 -15.10 -16.96 -8.39
C PHE A 90 -14.65 -18.24 -7.67
N MET A 91 -15.13 -18.50 -6.46
CA MET A 91 -14.86 -19.76 -5.75
C MET A 91 -15.53 -20.98 -6.40
N LEU A 92 -16.70 -20.82 -7.03
CA LEU A 92 -17.38 -21.90 -7.75
C LEU A 92 -16.68 -22.29 -9.06
N VAL A 93 -16.04 -21.32 -9.71
CA VAL A 93 -15.31 -21.55 -10.98
C VAL A 93 -13.84 -21.87 -10.74
N GLY A 94 -13.31 -21.61 -9.54
CA GLY A 94 -11.87 -21.73 -9.28
C GLY A 94 -11.07 -20.62 -9.97
N ALA A 95 -11.63 -19.41 -10.01
CA ALA A 95 -11.03 -18.29 -10.73
C ALA A 95 -9.75 -17.80 -10.03
N SER A 96 -8.76 -17.49 -10.84
CA SER A 96 -7.51 -16.83 -10.46
C SER A 96 -7.20 -15.74 -11.49
N TYR A 97 -6.36 -14.77 -11.11
CA TYR A 97 -5.97 -13.69 -12.02
C TYR A 97 -5.50 -14.21 -13.39
N CYS A 98 -4.74 -15.31 -13.45
CA CYS A 98 -4.27 -15.89 -14.71
C CYS A 98 -5.36 -16.56 -15.58
N THR A 99 -6.53 -16.88 -15.00
CA THR A 99 -7.68 -17.41 -15.77
C THR A 99 -8.61 -16.31 -16.27
N TYR A 100 -8.79 -15.24 -15.50
CA TYR A 100 -9.69 -14.13 -15.84
C TYR A 100 -9.04 -12.78 -15.51
N PRO A 101 -7.94 -12.41 -16.19
CA PRO A 101 -7.08 -11.29 -15.80
C PRO A 101 -7.82 -9.96 -15.81
N SER A 102 -8.50 -9.62 -16.90
CA SER A 102 -9.20 -8.33 -17.01
C SER A 102 -10.36 -8.22 -16.02
N LEU A 103 -11.12 -9.29 -15.83
CA LEU A 103 -12.24 -9.30 -14.89
C LEU A 103 -11.76 -9.14 -13.45
N ILE A 104 -10.77 -9.92 -13.02
CA ILE A 104 -10.25 -9.89 -11.66
C ILE A 104 -9.49 -8.59 -11.37
N TYR A 105 -8.77 -8.05 -12.34
CA TYR A 105 -8.07 -6.78 -12.19
C TYR A 105 -9.05 -5.62 -11.99
N VAL A 106 -10.06 -5.50 -12.85
CA VAL A 106 -11.05 -4.42 -12.77
C VAL A 106 -11.88 -4.54 -11.49
N THR A 107 -12.34 -5.75 -11.17
CA THR A 107 -13.16 -5.98 -9.96
C THR A 107 -12.35 -5.79 -8.69
N GLY A 108 -11.06 -6.13 -8.70
CA GLY A 108 -10.11 -5.84 -7.63
C GLY A 108 -9.83 -4.36 -7.41
N ALA A 109 -9.70 -3.58 -8.49
CA ALA A 109 -9.58 -2.13 -8.42
C ALA A 109 -10.84 -1.50 -7.82
N LEU A 110 -12.02 -1.98 -8.24
CA LEU A 110 -13.31 -1.56 -7.71
C LEU A 110 -13.45 -1.92 -6.23
N ALA A 111 -13.09 -3.15 -5.82
CA ALA A 111 -13.13 -3.58 -4.42
C ALA A 111 -12.29 -2.66 -3.53
N LEU A 112 -11.04 -2.40 -3.92
CA LEU A 112 -10.15 -1.53 -3.16
C LEU A 112 -10.67 -0.09 -3.09
N GLY A 113 -11.16 0.46 -4.20
CA GLY A 113 -11.73 1.81 -4.22
C GLY A 113 -13.01 1.93 -3.41
N LEU A 114 -13.89 0.93 -3.42
CA LEU A 114 -15.11 0.89 -2.61
C LEU A 114 -14.77 0.81 -1.11
N TRP A 115 -13.79 -0.02 -0.73
CA TRP A 115 -13.32 -0.14 0.64
C TRP A 115 -12.71 1.18 1.16
N CYS A 116 -11.85 1.84 0.37
CA CYS A 116 -11.31 3.14 0.74
C CYS A 116 -12.39 4.24 0.79
N GLY A 117 -13.36 4.19 -0.14
CA GLY A 117 -14.50 5.11 -0.18
C GLY A 117 -15.43 4.98 1.03
N SER A 118 -15.74 3.76 1.47
CA SER A 118 -16.54 3.51 2.67
C SER A 118 -15.81 4.01 3.93
N CYS A 119 -14.52 3.73 4.07
CA CYS A 119 -13.68 4.23 5.17
C CYS A 119 -13.69 5.76 5.27
N MET A 120 -13.51 6.45 4.14
CA MET A 120 -13.56 7.92 4.10
C MET A 120 -14.96 8.45 4.45
N THR A 121 -16.02 7.77 4.00
CA THR A 121 -17.40 8.15 4.34
C THR A 121 -17.68 7.96 5.83
N CYS A 122 -17.18 6.88 6.45
CA CYS A 122 -17.23 6.66 7.89
C CYS A 122 -16.50 7.77 8.67
N LEU A 123 -15.32 8.21 8.20
CA LEU A 123 -14.61 9.32 8.82
C LEU A 123 -15.42 10.62 8.76
N ILE A 124 -16.06 10.91 7.63
CA ILE A 124 -16.94 12.08 7.47
C ILE A 124 -18.16 11.99 8.40
N LEU A 125 -18.72 10.79 8.58
CA LEU A 125 -19.80 10.54 9.53
C LEU A 125 -19.35 10.84 10.98
N VAL A 126 -18.16 10.38 11.37
CA VAL A 126 -17.58 10.67 12.69
C VAL A 126 -17.39 12.18 12.87
N VAL A 127 -16.81 12.88 11.89
CA VAL A 127 -16.65 14.34 11.93
C VAL A 127 -18.00 15.04 12.05
N ASN A 128 -19.01 14.60 11.28
CA ASN A 128 -20.37 15.15 11.37
C ASN A 128 -20.92 15.04 12.80
N ARG A 129 -20.74 13.89 13.46
CA ARG A 129 -21.21 13.65 14.83
C ARG A 129 -20.42 14.39 15.89
N LEU A 130 -19.12 14.51 15.73
CA LEU A 130 -18.29 15.31 16.64
C LEU A 130 -18.61 16.80 16.53
N LEU A 131 -18.85 17.32 15.33
CA LEU A 131 -19.22 18.73 15.15
C LEU A 131 -20.61 19.05 15.70
N ASP A 132 -21.56 18.12 15.59
CA ASP A 132 -22.90 18.26 16.18
C ASP A 132 -22.83 18.49 17.70
N VAL A 133 -21.89 17.82 18.38
CA VAL A 133 -21.68 17.93 19.83
C VAL A 133 -20.78 19.12 20.20
N CYS A 134 -19.68 19.33 19.48
CA CYS A 134 -18.64 20.29 19.87
C CYS A 134 -18.90 21.71 19.34
N ASN A 135 -19.47 21.86 18.15
CA ASN A 135 -19.66 23.16 17.50
C ASN A 135 -20.75 23.12 16.42
N GLN A 136 -22.00 23.29 16.86
CA GLN A 136 -23.18 23.27 15.99
C GLN A 136 -23.10 24.29 14.84
N ARG A 137 -22.50 25.48 15.06
CA ARG A 137 -22.39 26.51 14.02
C ARG A 137 -21.51 26.07 12.85
N LEU A 138 -20.41 25.36 13.14
CA LEU A 138 -19.54 24.81 12.09
C LEU A 138 -20.20 23.61 11.41
N MET A 139 -20.93 22.78 12.17
CA MET A 139 -21.72 21.67 11.63
C MET A 139 -22.73 22.16 10.59
N GLU A 140 -23.54 23.17 10.92
CA GLU A 140 -24.53 23.75 10.00
C GLU A 140 -23.86 24.42 8.79
N MET A 141 -22.69 25.02 8.98
CA MET A 141 -21.94 25.65 7.89
C MET A 141 -21.48 24.62 6.84
N LEU A 142 -20.90 23.50 7.28
CA LEU A 142 -20.32 22.47 6.42
C LEU A 142 -21.36 21.46 5.92
N PHE A 143 -22.25 21.01 6.79
CA PHE A 143 -23.20 19.92 6.55
C PHE A 143 -24.66 20.40 6.40
N GLY A 144 -24.90 21.70 6.24
CA GLY A 144 -26.24 22.24 6.07
C GLY A 144 -26.85 21.93 4.70
N ASN A 145 -28.10 21.43 4.69
CA ASN A 145 -28.92 21.24 3.49
C ASN A 145 -28.20 20.51 2.34
N ASN A 146 -27.96 21.16 1.21
CA ASN A 146 -27.31 20.55 0.05
C ASN A 146 -25.78 20.53 0.14
N ARG A 147 -25.17 21.28 1.08
CA ARG A 147 -23.71 21.30 1.24
C ARG A 147 -23.16 19.96 1.69
N THR A 148 -23.96 19.15 2.39
CA THR A 148 -23.62 17.76 2.70
C THR A 148 -23.23 16.97 1.45
N TYR A 149 -23.97 17.11 0.35
CA TYR A 149 -23.66 16.40 -0.89
C TYR A 149 -22.36 16.89 -1.53
N ALA A 150 -22.02 18.17 -1.38
CA ALA A 150 -20.74 18.70 -1.82
C ALA A 150 -19.58 18.10 -1.00
N VAL A 151 -19.72 17.98 0.32
CA VAL A 151 -18.73 17.29 1.17
C VAL A 151 -18.62 15.82 0.80
N LEU A 152 -19.73 15.17 0.48
CA LEU A 152 -19.76 13.78 0.03
C LEU A 152 -19.08 13.57 -1.33
N MET A 153 -18.76 14.61 -2.11
CA MET A 153 -17.91 14.44 -3.30
C MET A 153 -16.47 14.02 -2.93
N ILE A 154 -15.99 14.37 -1.74
CA ILE A 154 -14.63 14.01 -1.28
C ILE A 154 -14.40 12.49 -1.27
N PRO A 155 -15.22 11.66 -0.60
CA PRO A 155 -15.03 10.21 -0.60
C PRO A 155 -15.21 9.60 -1.99
N HIS A 156 -16.08 10.14 -2.85
CA HIS A 156 -16.24 9.68 -4.22
C HIS A 156 -14.99 9.95 -5.07
N LEU A 157 -14.43 11.16 -4.99
CA LEU A 157 -13.19 11.49 -5.69
C LEU A 157 -12.01 10.66 -5.16
N TYR A 158 -11.95 10.42 -3.85
CA TYR A 158 -10.94 9.56 -3.23
C TYR A 158 -11.07 8.10 -3.69
N SER A 159 -12.28 7.55 -3.69
CA SER A 159 -12.57 6.21 -4.19
C SER A 159 -12.18 6.05 -5.67
N LEU A 160 -12.58 7.01 -6.52
CA LEU A 160 -12.19 7.03 -7.93
C LEU A 160 -10.67 7.11 -8.11
N TYR A 161 -9.99 7.96 -7.34
CA TYR A 161 -8.54 8.04 -7.38
C TYR A 161 -7.89 6.68 -7.08
N ILE A 162 -8.33 5.99 -6.02
CA ILE A 162 -7.81 4.66 -5.67
C ILE A 162 -8.09 3.64 -6.78
N CYS A 163 -9.32 3.59 -7.32
CA CYS A 163 -9.68 2.70 -8.42
C CYS A 163 -8.75 2.83 -9.64
N PHE A 164 -8.29 4.06 -9.97
CA PHE A 164 -7.53 4.30 -11.19
C PHE A 164 -6.02 4.34 -11.00
N PHE A 165 -5.52 4.71 -9.82
CA PHE A 165 -4.10 5.02 -9.60
C PHE A 165 -3.43 4.13 -8.57
N THR A 166 -4.15 3.22 -7.92
CA THR A 166 -3.58 2.26 -6.97
C THR A 166 -3.54 0.85 -7.58
N PRO A 167 -2.47 0.08 -7.37
CA PRO A 167 -2.45 -1.34 -7.74
C PRO A 167 -3.64 -2.07 -7.11
N PRO A 168 -4.41 -2.83 -7.90
CA PRO A 168 -5.60 -3.50 -7.37
C PRO A 168 -5.23 -4.69 -6.50
N VAL A 169 -6.17 -5.10 -5.66
CA VAL A 169 -6.13 -6.43 -5.05
C VAL A 169 -6.60 -7.46 -6.07
N LEU A 170 -6.00 -8.64 -6.08
CA LEU A 170 -6.30 -9.69 -7.06
C LEU A 170 -6.84 -10.92 -6.35
N PHE A 171 -7.97 -11.43 -6.83
CA PHE A 171 -8.62 -12.58 -6.22
C PHE A 171 -7.85 -13.87 -6.52
N ASN A 172 -7.65 -14.69 -5.49
CA ASN A 172 -7.07 -16.01 -5.61
C ASN A 172 -7.95 -17.05 -4.90
N SER A 173 -8.54 -17.96 -5.68
CA SER A 173 -9.38 -19.06 -5.16
C SER A 173 -8.61 -20.14 -4.41
N GLU A 174 -7.27 -20.21 -4.49
CA GLU A 174 -6.48 -21.09 -3.60
C GLU A 174 -6.58 -20.63 -2.13
N TYR A 175 -6.68 -19.33 -1.90
CA TYR A 175 -6.78 -18.73 -0.56
C TYR A 175 -8.17 -18.16 -0.26
N PHE A 176 -9.11 -18.27 -1.19
CA PHE A 176 -10.47 -17.73 -1.08
C PHE A 176 -10.53 -16.22 -0.73
N THR A 177 -9.53 -15.43 -1.14
CA THR A 177 -9.40 -14.02 -0.74
C THR A 177 -8.76 -13.16 -1.82
N TRP A 178 -8.93 -11.84 -1.67
CA TRP A 178 -8.26 -10.81 -2.45
C TRP A 178 -6.89 -10.50 -1.83
N LEU A 179 -5.84 -10.43 -2.64
CA LEU A 179 -4.45 -10.23 -2.21
C LEU A 179 -3.79 -9.11 -3.02
N PHE A 180 -2.95 -8.31 -2.38
CA PHE A 180 -2.11 -7.34 -3.08
C PHE A 180 -1.01 -8.02 -3.92
N ASP A 181 -0.61 -9.23 -3.55
CA ASP A 181 0.28 -10.09 -4.32
C ASP A 181 -0.39 -11.47 -4.49
N PRO A 182 -1.04 -11.75 -5.64
CA PRO A 182 -1.67 -13.04 -5.87
C PRO A 182 -0.66 -14.14 -6.24
N LEU A 183 0.59 -13.77 -6.57
CA LEU A 183 1.65 -14.65 -7.03
C LEU A 183 2.60 -15.00 -5.88
N THR A 184 2.04 -15.38 -4.72
CA THR A 184 2.78 -15.88 -3.56
C THR A 184 3.67 -17.10 -3.85
N LYS A 185 3.64 -17.65 -5.07
CA LYS A 185 4.54 -18.70 -5.57
C LYS A 185 5.56 -18.24 -6.63
N LEU A 186 5.44 -17.03 -7.19
CA LEU A 186 6.31 -16.54 -8.27
C LEU A 186 7.34 -15.51 -7.81
N HIS A 187 7.20 -14.96 -6.61
CA HIS A 187 8.31 -14.25 -6.01
C HIS A 187 9.29 -15.29 -5.44
N PRO A 188 10.62 -15.15 -5.66
CA PRO A 188 11.59 -15.81 -4.80
C PRO A 188 11.10 -15.62 -3.36
N THR A 189 11.00 -16.70 -2.57
CA THR A 189 10.58 -16.60 -1.18
C THR A 189 11.32 -15.43 -0.53
N ALA A 190 10.78 -14.76 0.50
CA ALA A 190 11.51 -13.65 1.13
C ALA A 190 13.00 -14.01 1.43
N VAL A 191 13.26 -15.29 1.70
CA VAL A 191 14.58 -15.92 1.77
C VAL A 191 15.38 -15.81 0.47
N ASP A 192 14.84 -16.23 -0.67
CA ASP A 192 15.48 -16.14 -1.98
C ASP A 192 15.76 -14.67 -2.39
N THR A 193 14.82 -13.75 -2.14
CA THR A 193 15.07 -12.30 -2.37
C THR A 193 16.20 -11.79 -1.48
N ILE A 194 16.24 -12.23 -0.21
CA ILE A 194 17.35 -11.93 0.70
C ILE A 194 18.66 -12.52 0.16
N HIS A 195 18.64 -13.68 -0.52
CA HIS A 195 19.83 -14.32 -1.08
C HIS A 195 20.37 -13.61 -2.32
N GLU A 196 19.52 -13.00 -3.15
CA GLU A 196 19.92 -12.22 -4.32
C GLU A 196 20.65 -10.92 -3.94
N VAL A 197 20.32 -10.31 -2.80
CA VAL A 197 20.97 -9.08 -2.35
C VAL A 197 22.47 -9.33 -2.10
N PRO A 198 23.37 -8.50 -2.66
CA PRO A 198 24.80 -8.63 -2.45
C PRO A 198 25.19 -8.78 -0.97
N ARG A 199 26.12 -9.69 -0.66
CA ARG A 199 26.56 -9.95 0.73
C ARG A 199 27.17 -8.73 1.43
N ARG A 200 27.65 -7.74 0.67
CA ARG A 200 28.23 -6.49 1.20
C ARG A 200 27.18 -5.52 1.74
N ASP A 201 25.93 -5.67 1.32
CA ASP A 201 24.86 -4.75 1.68
C ASP A 201 24.27 -5.10 3.05
N LEU A 202 23.81 -4.06 3.74
CA LEU A 202 23.09 -4.22 5.00
C LEU A 202 21.66 -4.67 4.66
N LYS A 203 21.27 -5.85 5.15
CA LYS A 203 19.94 -6.42 4.93
C LYS A 203 19.14 -6.22 6.21
N ILE A 204 17.96 -5.62 6.09
CA ILE A 204 17.01 -5.40 7.17
C ILE A 204 15.68 -6.01 6.75
N VAL A 205 15.12 -6.88 7.58
CA VAL A 205 13.81 -7.51 7.38
C VAL A 205 12.97 -7.15 8.59
N LEU A 206 11.81 -6.53 8.34
CA LEU A 206 10.86 -6.06 9.34
C LEU A 206 9.50 -6.68 9.02
N GLY A 207 8.77 -7.11 10.03
CA GLY A 207 7.42 -7.59 9.82
C GLY A 207 6.77 -8.17 11.06
N ASP A 208 5.45 -8.25 11.00
CA ASP A 208 4.63 -9.09 11.86
C ASP A 208 4.51 -10.45 11.20
N PHE A 209 5.33 -11.39 11.65
CA PHE A 209 5.42 -12.70 11.01
C PHE A 209 4.40 -13.70 11.58
N ASN A 210 3.64 -13.32 12.63
CA ASN A 210 2.61 -14.14 13.28
C ASN A 210 3.00 -15.62 13.52
N ALA A 211 4.31 -15.89 13.62
CA ALA A 211 4.88 -17.23 13.64
C ALA A 211 5.86 -17.35 14.80
N GLN A 212 5.73 -18.43 15.57
CA GLN A 212 6.68 -18.76 16.62
C GLN A 212 7.82 -19.60 16.05
N LEU A 213 9.05 -19.20 16.34
CA LEU A 213 10.24 -19.91 15.87
C LEU A 213 10.42 -21.23 16.64
N GLY A 214 10.53 -22.33 15.89
CA GLY A 214 10.87 -23.65 16.40
C GLY A 214 12.33 -23.75 16.88
N GLY A 215 12.70 -24.90 17.43
CA GLY A 215 14.03 -25.13 18.03
C GLY A 215 15.18 -25.40 17.05
N ASP A 216 14.88 -25.62 15.76
CA ASP A 216 15.88 -25.90 14.73
C ASP A 216 16.57 -24.61 14.24
N ARG A 217 17.89 -24.67 14.06
CA ARG A 217 18.77 -23.52 13.81
C ARG A 217 19.59 -23.64 12.54
N HIS A 218 19.49 -24.75 11.83
CA HIS A 218 20.40 -25.05 10.74
C HIS A 218 20.32 -23.99 9.63
N GLY A 219 21.40 -23.24 9.40
CA GLY A 219 21.51 -22.25 8.32
C GLY A 219 21.10 -20.81 8.67
N ILE A 220 20.64 -20.54 9.89
CA ILE A 220 20.20 -19.20 10.34
C ILE A 220 21.03 -18.66 11.52
N GLU A 221 22.08 -19.36 11.95
CA GLU A 221 22.87 -19.09 13.16
C GLU A 221 23.57 -17.74 13.16
N ARG A 222 23.83 -17.17 11.97
CA ARG A 222 24.40 -15.82 11.86
C ARG A 222 23.37 -14.72 12.06
N THR A 223 22.09 -15.00 11.84
CA THR A 223 20.97 -14.06 11.96
C THR A 223 20.38 -14.08 13.38
N PHE A 224 20.52 -15.22 14.08
CA PHE A 224 20.16 -15.40 15.48
C PHE A 224 21.40 -15.25 16.36
N GLY A 225 21.46 -14.19 17.17
CA GLY A 225 22.62 -13.96 18.02
C GLY A 225 22.91 -15.11 19.01
N PRO A 226 24.16 -15.21 19.52
CA PRO A 226 24.62 -16.30 20.38
C PRO A 226 23.86 -16.43 21.72
N SER A 227 23.08 -15.42 22.08
CA SER A 227 22.27 -15.40 23.30
C SER A 227 21.03 -16.30 23.21
N ALA A 228 20.62 -16.79 22.04
CA ALA A 228 19.46 -17.67 21.90
C ALA A 228 19.74 -19.08 22.47
N SER A 229 19.03 -19.50 23.52
CA SER A 229 19.19 -20.81 24.21
C SER A 229 18.49 -21.97 23.47
N SER A 230 19.15 -23.14 23.36
CA SER A 230 18.75 -24.29 22.51
C SER A 230 17.64 -25.18 23.09
N GLY A 231 16.57 -24.58 23.60
CA GLY A 231 15.39 -25.32 24.08
C GLY A 231 14.10 -24.52 24.03
N HIS A 232 14.20 -23.20 24.12
CA HIS A 232 13.13 -22.24 23.86
C HIS A 232 13.76 -21.01 23.18
N ILE A 233 13.64 -20.92 21.86
CA ILE A 233 14.15 -19.78 21.07
C ILE A 233 13.23 -18.54 21.22
N SER A 234 12.10 -18.67 21.92
CA SER A 234 11.17 -17.54 22.17
C SER A 234 11.78 -16.40 22.99
N ASP A 235 12.90 -16.62 23.67
CA ASP A 235 13.42 -15.61 24.59
C ASP A 235 14.48 -14.70 23.95
N ASN A 236 15.12 -15.01 22.83
CA ASN A 236 16.08 -14.07 22.20
C ASN A 236 15.98 -14.07 20.67
N GLY A 237 14.77 -14.26 20.14
CA GLY A 237 14.49 -14.18 18.72
C GLY A 237 15.01 -12.86 18.16
N ASN A 238 14.50 -11.73 18.63
CA ASN A 238 14.68 -10.42 17.99
C ASN A 238 16.05 -9.70 18.12
N THR A 239 17.04 -10.24 18.85
CA THR A 239 18.19 -9.41 19.29
C THR A 239 19.44 -10.23 19.59
N TYR A 240 20.62 -9.64 19.38
CA TYR A 240 21.90 -10.28 19.73
C TYR A 240 22.21 -10.22 21.23
N PHE A 241 21.57 -9.30 21.96
CA PHE A 241 21.87 -9.01 23.36
C PHE A 241 20.81 -9.60 24.29
N GLN A 242 21.23 -10.04 25.48
CA GLN A 242 20.28 -10.52 26.48
C GLN A 242 19.47 -9.36 27.06
N HIS A 243 18.14 -9.48 26.96
CA HIS A 243 17.19 -8.55 27.59
C HIS A 243 16.34 -9.23 28.64
N ARG A 244 15.74 -8.42 29.53
CA ARG A 244 14.65 -8.88 30.41
C ARG A 244 13.42 -9.23 29.57
N ARG A 245 12.64 -10.22 29.99
CA ARG A 245 11.39 -10.66 29.32
C ARG A 245 10.41 -9.53 28.99
N ILE A 246 10.34 -8.51 29.85
CA ILE A 246 9.51 -7.32 29.64
C ILE A 246 9.89 -6.48 28.40
N HIS A 247 11.10 -6.65 27.87
CA HIS A 247 11.60 -5.93 26.71
C HIS A 247 11.62 -6.79 25.44
N LYS A 248 11.05 -8.00 25.51
CA LYS A 248 11.04 -9.00 24.44
C LYS A 248 9.65 -9.23 23.88
N LYS A 249 8.65 -9.19 24.77
CA LYS A 249 7.23 -9.28 24.41
C LYS A 249 6.85 -8.05 23.60
N THR A 250 6.37 -8.28 22.38
CA THR A 250 5.94 -7.24 21.44
C THR A 250 4.43 -7.14 21.38
N TRP A 251 3.72 -8.17 21.84
CA TRP A 251 2.26 -8.23 21.82
C TRP A 251 1.71 -8.77 23.14
N ASN A 252 0.55 -8.26 23.53
CA ASN A 252 -0.24 -8.64 24.69
C ASN A 252 -1.65 -9.04 24.24
N SER A 253 -2.20 -10.11 24.79
CA SER A 253 -3.60 -10.45 24.49
C SER A 253 -4.56 -9.39 25.06
N PRO A 254 -5.74 -9.21 24.44
CA PRO A 254 -6.74 -8.23 24.91
C PRO A 254 -7.21 -8.46 26.35
N ASP A 255 -7.18 -9.71 26.82
CA ASP A 255 -7.48 -10.11 28.20
C ASP A 255 -6.30 -9.94 29.17
N GLY A 256 -5.12 -9.54 28.66
CA GLY A 256 -3.89 -9.34 29.43
C GLY A 256 -3.22 -10.63 29.94
N VAL A 257 -3.75 -11.80 29.59
CA VAL A 257 -3.30 -13.10 30.12
C VAL A 257 -2.03 -13.59 29.41
N ALA A 258 -1.99 -13.45 28.09
CA ALA A 258 -0.92 -13.93 27.24
C ALA A 258 -0.08 -12.77 26.67
N SER A 259 1.17 -13.06 26.36
CA SER A 259 2.05 -12.08 25.73
C SER A 259 3.21 -12.76 25.01
N ASN A 260 3.40 -12.37 23.76
CA ASN A 260 4.22 -13.07 22.78
C ASN A 260 5.18 -12.11 22.07
N GLU A 261 6.15 -12.68 21.36
CA GLU A 261 7.01 -12.00 20.39
C GLU A 261 6.51 -12.40 19.00
N ILE A 262 5.83 -11.48 18.31
CA ILE A 262 5.30 -11.70 16.94
C ILE A 262 5.90 -10.69 15.94
N ASP A 263 6.40 -9.57 16.45
CA ASP A 263 7.04 -8.51 15.67
C ASP A 263 8.56 -8.71 15.65
N HIS A 264 9.13 -8.95 14.47
CA HIS A 264 10.56 -9.19 14.32
C HIS A 264 11.27 -8.13 13.48
N ILE A 265 12.42 -7.70 13.97
CA ILE A 265 13.40 -6.85 13.32
C ILE A 265 14.68 -7.67 13.14
N ARG A 266 14.97 -8.07 11.91
CA ARG A 266 16.18 -8.84 11.56
C ARG A 266 17.15 -7.99 10.80
N ILE A 267 18.39 -7.97 11.24
CA ILE A 267 19.46 -7.23 10.57
C ILE A 267 20.62 -8.20 10.34
N SER A 268 21.23 -8.17 9.14
CA SER A 268 22.40 -9.00 8.77
C SER A 268 23.68 -8.69 9.57
N ARG A 269 23.58 -7.85 10.60
CA ARG A 269 24.64 -7.43 11.51
C ARG A 269 24.12 -7.45 12.94
N ASN A 270 25.06 -7.45 13.87
CA ASN A 270 24.77 -7.32 15.30
C ASN A 270 23.93 -6.08 15.56
N HIS A 271 22.73 -6.30 16.07
CA HIS A 271 21.76 -5.27 16.41
C HIS A 271 21.16 -5.55 17.77
N ASP A 272 20.65 -4.49 18.38
CA ASP A 272 19.97 -4.53 19.65
C ASP A 272 18.50 -4.15 19.47
N ALA A 273 17.59 -5.12 19.46
CA ALA A 273 16.15 -4.85 19.42
C ALA A 273 15.49 -5.04 20.80
N ARG A 274 14.56 -4.14 21.13
CA ARG A 274 13.75 -4.21 22.35
C ARG A 274 12.36 -3.62 22.15
N ALA A 275 11.40 -4.16 22.89
CA ALA A 275 10.08 -3.58 23.08
C ALA A 275 10.11 -2.44 24.12
N TYR A 276 9.45 -1.33 23.77
CA TYR A 276 9.31 -0.10 24.55
C TYR A 276 7.88 0.02 25.07
N ARG A 277 7.66 -0.49 26.29
CA ARG A 277 6.36 -0.46 26.98
C ARG A 277 5.91 0.92 27.45
N GLY A 278 6.79 1.93 27.42
CA GLY A 278 6.47 3.31 27.83
C GLY A 278 5.85 4.16 26.73
N ALA A 279 5.82 3.67 25.49
CA ALA A 279 5.16 4.31 24.36
C ALA A 279 3.80 3.62 24.11
N ASP A 280 2.99 3.54 25.15
CA ASP A 280 1.69 2.87 25.12
C ASP A 280 0.63 3.80 24.52
N VAL A 281 -0.08 3.32 23.51
CA VAL A 281 -1.18 4.02 22.82
C VAL A 281 -2.53 3.32 23.03
N GLY A 282 -2.60 2.32 23.92
CA GLY A 282 -3.79 1.50 24.13
C GLY A 282 -4.00 0.43 23.07
N SER A 283 -2.94 0.04 22.35
CA SER A 283 -2.92 -1.12 21.46
C SER A 283 -2.42 -2.35 22.22
N ASP A 284 -2.80 -3.53 21.73
CA ASP A 284 -2.23 -4.82 22.07
C ASP A 284 -0.76 -4.99 21.65
N HIS A 285 -0.20 -4.07 20.85
CA HIS A 285 1.21 -4.07 20.46
C HIS A 285 2.06 -3.05 21.25
N TYR A 286 3.28 -3.46 21.58
CA TYR A 286 4.34 -2.60 22.09
C TYR A 286 5.24 -2.11 20.96
N LEU A 287 5.63 -0.84 21.02
CA LEU A 287 6.61 -0.27 20.10
C LEU A 287 7.93 -1.06 20.16
N VAL A 288 8.36 -1.64 19.03
CA VAL A 288 9.65 -2.32 18.92
C VAL A 288 10.67 -1.39 18.28
N ARG A 289 11.86 -1.28 18.87
CA ARG A 289 12.95 -0.49 18.32
C ARG A 289 14.23 -1.31 18.28
N ALA A 290 14.90 -1.28 17.12
CA ALA A 290 16.26 -1.78 16.95
C ALA A 290 17.29 -0.64 16.94
N THR A 291 18.46 -0.91 17.51
CA THR A 291 19.63 -0.03 17.47
C THR A 291 20.77 -0.75 16.76
N LEU A 292 21.34 -0.09 15.76
CA LEU A 292 22.44 -0.58 14.94
C LEU A 292 23.55 0.46 14.88
N LYS A 293 24.81 0.02 14.96
CA LYS A 293 25.99 0.87 14.76
C LYS A 293 26.57 0.64 13.36
N LEU A 294 26.59 1.69 12.54
CA LEU A 294 27.12 1.65 11.18
C LEU A 294 28.43 2.44 11.07
N LYS A 295 29.38 1.91 10.31
CA LYS A 295 30.57 2.64 9.86
C LYS A 295 30.40 2.92 8.38
N LEU A 296 29.99 4.14 8.03
CA LEU A 296 29.81 4.55 6.65
C LEU A 296 31.12 5.14 6.11
N LYS A 297 31.49 4.79 4.88
CA LYS A 297 32.56 5.49 4.18
C LYS A 297 31.99 6.81 3.67
N HIS A 298 32.56 7.93 4.10
CA HIS A 298 32.23 9.22 3.53
C HIS A 298 32.66 9.22 2.06
N LEU A 299 31.71 9.06 1.14
CA LEU A 299 31.95 9.31 -0.27
C LEU A 299 32.23 10.81 -0.38
N ARG A 300 33.41 11.19 -0.90
CA ARG A 300 33.61 12.56 -1.33
C ARG A 300 32.53 12.83 -2.36
N SER A 301 31.64 13.78 -2.08
CA SER A 301 30.71 14.29 -3.10
C SER A 301 31.52 14.51 -4.37
N SER A 302 30.99 14.06 -5.51
CA SER A 302 31.49 14.53 -6.80
C SER A 302 31.58 16.05 -6.72
N SER A 303 32.67 16.62 -7.25
CA SER A 303 32.99 18.04 -7.28
C SER A 303 31.74 18.92 -7.20
N ILE A 304 31.71 19.82 -6.20
CA ILE A 304 30.71 20.89 -6.13
C ILE A 304 30.58 21.47 -7.54
N VAL A 305 29.41 21.29 -8.17
CA VAL A 305 29.12 21.92 -9.45
C VAL A 305 29.16 23.42 -9.18
N ARG A 306 30.16 24.12 -9.71
CA ARG A 306 30.25 25.57 -9.53
C ARG A 306 29.02 26.19 -10.21
N PRO A 307 28.27 27.06 -9.52
CA PRO A 307 27.18 27.81 -10.16
C PRO A 307 27.71 28.61 -11.35
N PHE A 308 26.92 28.73 -12.41
CA PHE A 308 27.23 29.64 -13.52
C PHE A 308 27.22 31.09 -13.03
N THR A 309 28.16 31.91 -13.50
CA THR A 309 28.22 33.35 -13.19
C THR A 309 27.20 34.11 -14.04
N VAL A 310 25.93 34.01 -13.66
CA VAL A 310 24.78 34.59 -14.40
C VAL A 310 24.90 36.11 -14.52
N GLU A 311 25.63 36.77 -13.61
CA GLU A 311 25.86 38.22 -13.62
C GLU A 311 26.54 38.69 -14.91
N LYS A 312 27.32 37.83 -15.57
CA LYS A 312 27.95 38.14 -16.86
C LYS A 312 26.94 38.36 -17.98
N LEU A 313 25.72 37.83 -17.87
CA LEU A 313 24.65 38.06 -18.86
C LEU A 313 24.04 39.47 -18.75
N MET A 314 24.42 40.27 -17.75
CA MET A 314 24.06 41.69 -17.70
C MET A 314 24.84 42.53 -18.73
N ASP A 315 25.98 42.02 -19.24
CA ASP A 315 26.69 42.62 -20.35
C ASP A 315 25.96 42.29 -21.67
N PRO A 316 25.48 43.31 -22.43
CA PRO A 316 24.79 43.09 -23.70
C PRO A 316 25.59 42.27 -24.71
N ILE A 317 26.92 42.38 -24.69
CA ILE A 317 27.82 41.66 -25.61
C ILE A 317 27.84 40.16 -25.27
N VAL A 318 28.00 39.84 -23.98
CA VAL A 318 28.04 38.46 -23.50
C VAL A 318 26.68 37.78 -23.70
N SER A 319 25.60 38.48 -23.39
CA SER A 319 24.23 37.99 -23.59
C SER A 319 23.92 37.71 -25.06
N SER A 320 24.32 38.61 -25.96
CA SER A 320 24.11 38.44 -27.40
C SER A 320 24.91 37.25 -27.95
N ARG A 321 26.17 37.09 -27.52
CA ARG A 321 27.02 35.97 -27.93
C ARG A 321 26.48 34.63 -27.43
N PHE A 322 26.10 34.56 -26.17
CA PHE A 322 25.49 33.37 -25.56
C PHE A 322 24.20 32.97 -26.31
N THR A 323 23.32 33.94 -26.57
CA THR A 323 22.05 33.71 -27.28
C THR A 323 22.28 33.20 -28.71
N LEU A 324 23.26 33.76 -29.41
CA LEU A 324 23.60 33.35 -30.78
C LEU A 324 24.15 31.92 -30.81
N GLU A 325 25.08 31.60 -29.91
CA GLU A 325 25.67 30.26 -29.83
C GLU A 325 24.64 29.20 -29.44
N LEU A 326 23.78 29.52 -28.46
CA LEU A 326 22.70 28.64 -28.02
C LEU A 326 21.73 28.34 -29.18
N ARG A 327 21.32 29.37 -29.93
CA ARG A 327 20.44 29.20 -31.10
C ARG A 327 21.08 28.32 -32.18
N SER A 328 22.34 28.61 -32.53
CA SER A 328 23.05 27.83 -33.56
C SER A 328 23.17 26.35 -33.19
N ARG A 329 23.45 26.03 -31.92
CA ARG A 329 23.56 24.63 -31.48
C ARG A 329 22.22 23.92 -31.40
N PHE A 330 21.13 24.61 -31.04
CA PHE A 330 19.79 24.03 -31.05
C PHE A 330 19.20 23.87 -32.47
N GLU A 331 19.61 24.68 -33.45
CA GLU A 331 19.23 24.47 -34.85
C GLU A 331 19.79 23.16 -35.43
N VAL A 332 20.94 22.70 -34.93
CA VAL A 332 21.55 21.41 -35.32
C VAL A 332 21.03 20.24 -34.46
N PHE A 333 20.31 20.53 -33.38
CA PHE A 333 19.77 19.53 -32.46
C PHE A 333 18.52 18.87 -33.06
N GLY A 334 18.67 17.64 -33.57
CA GLY A 334 17.55 16.86 -34.10
C GLY A 334 16.74 16.20 -32.97
N ASN A 335 15.40 16.22 -33.08
CA ASN A 335 14.53 15.53 -32.13
C ASN A 335 14.74 14.01 -32.19
N THR A 336 14.92 13.38 -31.02
CA THR A 336 14.85 11.92 -30.88
C THR A 336 13.47 11.50 -30.36
N SER A 337 13.12 10.22 -30.46
CA SER A 337 11.86 9.68 -29.91
C SER A 337 11.93 9.41 -28.40
N ASP A 338 13.04 9.77 -27.74
CA ASP A 338 13.36 9.44 -26.35
C ASP A 338 13.58 10.73 -25.56
N ILE A 339 12.60 11.05 -24.71
CA ILE A 339 12.55 12.28 -23.91
C ILE A 339 13.77 12.42 -23.00
N GLU A 340 14.32 11.32 -22.49
CA GLU A 340 15.47 11.36 -21.59
C GLU A 340 16.74 11.73 -22.36
N LYS A 341 16.88 11.25 -23.60
CA LYS A 341 18.00 11.62 -24.48
C LYS A 341 17.92 13.07 -24.92
N ASP A 342 16.72 13.54 -25.27
CA ASP A 342 16.50 14.95 -25.61
C ASP A 342 16.85 15.86 -24.41
N TRP A 343 16.44 15.48 -23.20
CA TRP A 343 16.76 16.22 -21.98
C TRP A 343 18.25 16.27 -21.67
N VAL A 344 18.95 15.14 -21.80
CA VAL A 344 20.41 15.09 -21.64
C VAL A 344 21.08 16.01 -22.66
N GLY A 345 20.63 15.98 -23.91
CA GLY A 345 21.13 16.83 -25.00
C GLY A 345 20.93 18.33 -24.74
N VAL A 346 19.74 18.74 -24.29
CA VAL A 346 19.44 20.12 -23.88
C VAL A 346 20.40 20.55 -22.77
N LYS A 347 20.57 19.71 -21.74
CA LYS A 347 21.42 20.00 -20.58
C LYS A 347 22.89 20.16 -20.96
N THR A 348 23.42 19.32 -21.85
CA THR A 348 24.80 19.43 -22.33
C THR A 348 25.00 20.69 -23.17
N THR A 349 24.08 20.98 -24.09
CA THR A 349 24.18 22.15 -24.97
C THR A 349 24.19 23.45 -24.17
N VAL A 350 23.30 23.59 -23.18
CA VAL A 350 23.27 24.78 -22.31
C VAL A 350 24.55 24.92 -21.49
N ARG A 351 25.12 23.82 -21.00
CA ARG A 351 26.37 23.85 -20.23
C ARG A 351 27.55 24.25 -21.10
N ASP A 352 27.68 23.68 -22.29
CA ASP A 352 28.79 23.98 -23.21
C ASP A 352 28.76 25.43 -23.72
N CYS A 353 27.57 26.03 -23.86
CA CYS A 353 27.45 27.46 -24.20
C CYS A 353 27.78 28.38 -23.00
N ALA A 354 27.71 27.87 -21.77
CA ALA A 354 27.88 28.65 -20.55
C ALA A 354 29.32 28.62 -20.00
N ASP A 355 30.17 27.69 -20.46
CA ASP A 355 31.62 27.64 -20.22
C ASP A 355 32.36 28.66 -21.10
#